data_AF-A0A817V810-F1
#
_entry.id   AF-A0A817V810-F1
#
_cell.length_a   1.000
_cell.length_b   1.000
_cell.length_c   1.000
_cell.angle_alpha   90.00
_cell.angle_beta   90.00
_cell.angle_gamma   90.00
#
_symmetry.space_group_name_H-M   'P 1'
#
loop_
_entity.id
_entity.type
_entity.pdbx_description
1 polymer ?
#
loop_
_entity_poly.entity_id
_entity_poly.type
_entity_poly.pdbx_seq_one_letter_code
_entity_poly.pdbx_strand_id
1 'polypeptide(L)'
;DSLQFAYKCILNSFYGYVMRRGACWHRTEMGGIVCTTGSIIIKRTRELVEQIGRPLELDTDGIWCVLPATFPENHELIARNPSHPKVIISYPCSLLNLIIKDQYTNDQYHELVDKDKHIYEIHSENSIFFLLKLMILI
;
A
#
# COMPACT_ATOMS: atom_id res chain seq x y z
N ASP A 1 0.69 -21.27 5.74
CA ASP A 1 0.49 -20.73 4.38
C ASP A 1 -0.96 -20.82 3.89
N SER A 2 -1.60 -22.00 3.87
CA SER A 2 -2.97 -22.16 3.32
C SER A 2 -4.03 -21.23 3.95
N LEU A 3 -3.95 -20.97 5.26
CA LEU A 3 -4.86 -20.06 5.95
C LEU A 3 -4.71 -18.61 5.46
N GLN A 4 -3.47 -18.14 5.22
CA GLN A 4 -3.21 -16.80 4.70
C GLN A 4 -3.74 -16.65 3.27
N PHE A 5 -3.62 -17.69 2.43
CA PHE A 5 -4.21 -17.68 1.09
C PHE A 5 -5.74 -17.62 1.13
N ALA A 6 -6.38 -18.37 2.04
CA ALA A 6 -7.83 -18.31 2.21
C ALA A 6 -8.30 -16.89 2.61
N TYR A 7 -7.64 -16.26 3.58
CA TYR A 7 -7.95 -14.87 3.95
C TYR A 7 -7.70 -13.88 2.81
N LYS A 8 -6.63 -14.07 2.02
CA LYS A 8 -6.37 -13.24 0.83
C LYS A 8 -7.50 -13.33 -0.20
N CYS A 9 -8.02 -14.54 -0.45
CA CYS A 9 -9.16 -14.72 -1.37
C CYS A 9 -10.41 -14.00 -0.88
N ILE A 10 -10.70 -14.07 0.42
CA ILE A 10 -11.83 -13.36 1.03
C ILE A 10 -11.64 -11.84 0.91
N LEU A 11 -10.46 -11.34 1.27
CA LEU A 11 -10.13 -9.91 1.19
C LEU A 11 -10.35 -9.36 -0.22
N ASN A 12 -9.79 -10.01 -1.24
CA ASN A 12 -9.91 -9.61 -2.63
C ASN A 12 -11.37 -9.71 -3.14
N SER A 13 -12.17 -10.61 -2.56
CA SER A 13 -13.57 -10.77 -2.93
C SER A 13 -14.45 -9.61 -2.47
N PHE A 14 -14.09 -8.85 -1.42
CA PHE A 14 -14.88 -7.68 -0.98
C PHE A 14 -14.96 -6.61 -2.07
N TYR A 15 -13.83 -6.32 -2.73
CA TYR A 15 -13.79 -5.38 -3.85
C TYR A 15 -14.69 -5.86 -5.01
N GLY A 16 -14.59 -7.13 -5.39
CA GLY A 16 -15.43 -7.72 -6.44
C GLY A 16 -16.91 -7.81 -6.08
N TYR A 17 -17.23 -7.99 -4.79
CA TYR A 17 -18.60 -8.11 -4.30
C TYR A 17 -19.41 -6.83 -4.52
N VAL A 18 -18.80 -5.66 -4.27
CA VAL A 18 -19.46 -4.35 -4.44
C VAL A 18 -19.91 -4.11 -5.89
N MET A 19 -19.24 -4.74 -6.86
CA MET A 19 -19.55 -4.68 -8.29
C MET A 19 -20.46 -5.81 -8.78
N ARG A 20 -20.76 -6.81 -7.94
CA ARG A 20 -21.54 -7.99 -8.35
C ARG A 20 -23.02 -7.63 -8.48
N ARG A 21 -23.64 -8.02 -9.60
CA ARG A 21 -25.09 -7.88 -9.81
C ARG A 21 -25.85 -8.69 -8.75
N GLY A 22 -26.87 -8.08 -8.14
CA GLY A 22 -27.68 -8.70 -7.10
C GLY A 22 -27.04 -8.73 -5.70
N ALA A 23 -25.89 -8.08 -5.50
CA ALA A 23 -25.32 -7.90 -4.17
C ALA A 23 -26.16 -6.93 -3.33
N CYS A 24 -26.32 -7.21 -2.04
CA CYS A 24 -27.06 -6.34 -1.10
C CYS A 24 -26.42 -4.94 -1.00
N TRP A 25 -25.10 -4.87 -1.13
CA TRP A 25 -24.31 -3.64 -1.11
C TRP A 25 -23.69 -3.32 -2.48
N HIS A 26 -24.47 -3.48 -3.55
CA HIS A 26 -24.03 -3.12 -4.90
C HIS A 26 -23.82 -1.59 -5.04
N ARG A 27 -22.61 -1.16 -5.42
CA ARG A 27 -22.22 0.25 -5.63
C ARG A 27 -21.10 0.36 -6.68
N THR A 28 -21.47 0.64 -7.93
CA THR A 28 -20.48 0.77 -9.02
C THR A 28 -19.53 1.95 -8.81
N GLU A 29 -19.98 3.02 -8.17
CA GLU A 29 -19.18 4.21 -7.90
C GLU A 29 -18.02 3.88 -6.95
N MET A 30 -18.27 3.10 -5.91
CA MET A 30 -17.25 2.72 -4.92
C MET A 30 -16.12 1.93 -5.58
N GLY A 31 -16.44 0.90 -6.37
CA GLY A 31 -15.37 0.16 -7.04
C GLY A 31 -14.67 0.98 -8.13
N GLY A 32 -15.37 1.93 -8.77
CA GLY A 32 -14.77 2.89 -9.69
C GLY A 32 -13.73 3.79 -9.01
N ILE A 33 -14.04 4.31 -7.82
CA ILE A 33 -13.12 5.10 -7.00
C ILE A 33 -11.89 4.25 -6.63
N VAL A 34 -12.08 3.04 -6.12
CA VAL A 34 -10.97 2.14 -5.74
C VAL A 34 -10.05 1.83 -6.93
N CYS A 35 -10.60 1.47 -8.09
CA CYS A 35 -9.82 1.23 -9.30
C CYS A 35 -9.04 2.47 -9.76
N THR A 36 -9.70 3.63 -9.75
CA THR A 36 -9.09 4.88 -10.20
C THR A 36 -7.95 5.27 -9.28
N THR A 37 -8.17 5.25 -7.96
CA THR A 37 -7.15 5.56 -6.96
C THR A 37 -5.97 4.59 -7.05
N GLY A 38 -6.22 3.29 -7.15
CA GLY A 38 -5.16 2.29 -7.35
C GLY A 38 -4.35 2.52 -8.63
N SER A 39 -5.03 2.82 -9.75
CA SER A 39 -4.37 3.14 -11.02
C SER A 39 -3.49 4.39 -10.92
N ILE A 40 -3.95 5.43 -10.22
CA ILE A 40 -3.17 6.66 -10.02
C ILE A 40 -1.93 6.38 -9.17
N ILE A 41 -2.07 5.64 -8.05
CA ILE A 41 -0.95 5.29 -7.17
C ILE A 41 0.13 4.53 -7.95
N ILE A 42 -0.25 3.47 -8.68
CA ILE A 42 0.74 2.62 -9.36
C ILE A 42 1.40 3.35 -10.55
N LYS A 43 0.66 4.20 -11.28
CA LYS A 43 1.22 5.03 -12.35
C LYS A 43 2.23 6.05 -11.82
N ARG A 44 1.92 6.76 -10.73
CA ARG A 44 2.87 7.68 -10.10
C ARG A 44 4.09 6.95 -9.57
N THR A 45 3.90 5.77 -8.99
CA THR A 45 5.02 4.95 -8.51
C THR A 45 5.93 4.55 -9.67
N ARG A 46 5.36 4.15 -10.82
CA ARG A 46 6.13 3.86 -12.04
C ARG A 46 6.94 5.08 -12.49
N GLU A 47 6.32 6.27 -12.55
CA GLU A 47 6.99 7.51 -12.94
C GLU A 47 8.18 7.83 -12.04
N LEU A 48 8.06 7.57 -10.73
CA LEU A 48 9.17 7.72 -9.77
C LEU A 48 10.27 6.70 -10.02
N VAL A 49 9.90 5.44 -10.26
CA VAL A 49 10.85 4.35 -10.57
C VAL A 49 11.62 4.63 -11.87
N GLU A 50 10.99 5.24 -12.87
CA GLU A 50 11.64 5.64 -14.13
C GLU A 50 12.73 6.71 -13.94
N GLN A 51 12.67 7.50 -12.87
CA GLN A 51 13.70 8.50 -12.57
C GLN A 51 14.94 7.90 -11.90
N ILE A 52 14.78 6.79 -11.18
CA ILE A 52 15.86 6.12 -10.42
C ILE A 52 16.43 4.88 -11.12
N GLY A 53 15.67 4.27 -12.02
CA GLY A 53 16.03 3.04 -12.71
C GLY A 53 15.12 2.77 -13.90
N ARG A 54 14.91 1.49 -14.21
CA ARG A 54 14.15 1.07 -15.40
C ARG A 54 13.00 0.15 -15.02
N PRO A 55 11.73 0.54 -15.22
CA PRO A 55 10.61 -0.39 -15.09
C PRO A 55 10.64 -1.42 -16.23
N LEU A 56 10.30 -2.65 -15.90
CA LEU A 56 10.19 -3.78 -16.83
C LEU A 56 8.73 -4.12 -17.10
N GLU A 57 7.94 -4.25 -16.04
CA GLU A 57 6.54 -4.65 -16.09
C GLU A 57 5.73 -3.93 -15.02
N LEU A 58 4.52 -3.53 -15.38
CA LEU A 58 3.57 -2.87 -14.50
C LEU A 58 2.30 -3.72 -14.47
N ASP A 59 1.94 -4.22 -13.29
CA ASP A 59 0.68 -4.91 -13.02
C ASP A 59 -0.21 -4.04 -12.11
N THR A 60 -1.39 -4.55 -11.78
CA THR A 60 -2.48 -3.89 -11.05
C THR A 60 -2.00 -3.24 -9.74
N ASP A 61 -1.13 -3.92 -8.99
CA ASP A 61 -0.63 -3.51 -7.67
C ASP A 61 0.89 -3.73 -7.52
N GLY A 62 1.60 -4.00 -8.62
CA GLY A 62 3.01 -4.36 -8.61
C GLY A 62 3.80 -3.73 -9.76
N ILE A 63 5.07 -3.43 -9.49
CA ILE A 63 6.03 -2.96 -10.51
C ILE A 63 7.26 -3.85 -10.43
N TRP A 64 7.63 -4.42 -11.57
CA TRP A 64 8.93 -5.05 -11.77
C TRP A 64 9.88 -4.00 -12.33
N CYS A 65 11.03 -3.81 -11.70
CA CYS A 65 12.01 -2.83 -12.13
C CYS A 65 13.43 -3.28 -11.84
N VAL A 66 14.35 -2.64 -12.54
CA VAL A 66 15.79 -2.74 -12.31
C VAL A 66 16.25 -1.41 -11.74
N LEU A 67 17.00 -1.46 -10.64
CA LEU A 67 17.67 -0.31 -10.06
C LEU A 67 19.20 -0.45 -10.25
N PRO A 68 19.95 0.66 -10.31
CA PRO A 68 21.41 0.61 -10.38
C PRO A 68 22.01 -0.16 -9.20
N ALA A 69 23.06 -0.95 -9.41
CA ALA A 69 23.77 -1.66 -8.34
C ALA A 69 24.29 -0.75 -7.20
N THR A 70 24.47 0.55 -7.46
CA THR A 70 24.90 1.53 -6.44
C THR A 70 23.73 2.10 -5.63
N PHE A 71 22.48 1.76 -5.96
CA PHE A 71 21.31 2.27 -5.26
C PHE A 71 21.22 1.67 -3.85
N PRO A 72 20.90 2.46 -2.81
CA PRO A 72 20.86 1.93 -1.44
C PRO A 72 19.80 0.84 -1.28
N GLU A 73 20.17 -0.27 -0.65
CA GLU A 73 19.28 -1.41 -0.44
C GLU A 73 18.73 -1.46 1.00
N ASN A 74 19.02 -2.55 1.71
CA ASN A 74 18.58 -2.80 3.07
C ASN A 74 19.66 -2.34 4.05
N HIS A 75 19.24 -1.56 5.05
CA HIS A 75 20.08 -1.17 6.17
C HIS A 75 19.56 -1.81 7.46
N GLU A 76 20.46 -2.44 8.21
CA GLU A 76 20.15 -2.94 9.54
C GLU A 76 20.39 -1.85 10.58
N LEU A 77 19.34 -1.46 11.30
CA LEU A 77 19.44 -0.59 12.45
C LEU A 77 19.48 -1.42 13.73
N ILE A 78 20.45 -1.12 14.59
CA ILE A 78 20.54 -1.70 15.93
C ILE A 78 19.73 -0.82 16.87
N ALA A 79 18.64 -1.37 17.39
CA ALA A 79 17.78 -0.66 18.32
C ALA A 79 18.28 -0.84 19.76
N ARG A 80 18.07 0.18 20.59
CA ARG A 80 18.34 0.12 22.04
C ARG A 80 17.32 -0.74 22.80
N ASN A 81 16.18 -1.06 22.18
CA ASN A 81 15.15 -1.89 22.79
C ASN A 81 15.54 -3.37 22.70
N PRO A 82 15.71 -4.07 23.84
CA PRO A 82 16.12 -5.48 23.85
C PRO A 82 15.09 -6.44 23.24
N SER A 83 13.82 -6.06 23.13
CA SER A 83 12.78 -6.92 22.52
C SER A 83 12.82 -6.94 20.99
N HIS A 84 13.33 -5.88 20.36
CA HIS A 84 13.48 -5.77 18.91
C HIS A 84 14.86 -5.20 18.58
N PRO A 85 15.93 -5.96 18.85
CA PRO A 85 17.30 -5.44 18.81
C PRO A 85 17.77 -5.08 17.40
N LYS A 86 17.10 -5.59 16.36
CA LYS A 86 17.42 -5.36 14.96
C LYS A 86 16.17 -4.99 14.17
N VAL A 87 16.28 -3.93 13.38
CA VAL A 87 15.24 -3.49 12.44
C VAL A 87 15.86 -3.39 11.06
N ILE A 88 15.31 -4.13 10.10
CA ILE A 88 15.75 -4.07 8.70
C ILE A 88 14.88 -3.04 7.98
N ILE A 89 15.52 -2.03 7.39
CA ILE A 89 14.84 -1.01 6.60
C ILE A 89 15.25 -1.18 5.14
N SER A 90 14.28 -1.43 4.26
CA SER A 90 14.49 -1.41 2.82
C SER A 90 14.34 0.02 2.32
N TYR A 91 15.44 0.67 1.95
CA TYR A 91 15.45 2.05 1.49
C TYR A 91 14.49 2.32 0.32
N PRO A 92 14.48 1.56 -0.80
CA PRO A 92 13.54 1.79 -1.91
C PRO A 92 12.09 1.66 -1.45
N CYS A 93 11.79 0.65 -0.62
CA CYS A 93 10.44 0.42 -0.12
C CYS A 93 9.98 1.56 0.80
N SER A 94 10.84 1.98 1.74
CA SER A 94 10.56 3.08 2.66
C SER A 94 10.40 4.41 1.94
N LEU A 95 11.21 4.67 0.90
CA LEU A 95 11.08 5.87 0.06
C LEU A 95 9.71 5.94 -0.61
N LEU A 96 9.29 4.86 -1.28
CA LEU A 96 7.99 4.81 -1.94
C LEU A 96 6.83 4.94 -0.94
N ASN A 97 6.94 4.27 0.21
CA ASN A 97 5.93 4.33 1.26
C ASN A 97 5.81 5.73 1.88
N LEU A 98 6.91 6.47 2.02
CA LEU A 98 6.89 7.85 2.48
C LEU A 98 6.11 8.74 1.50
N ILE A 99 6.38 8.61 0.19
CA ILE A 99 5.71 9.39 -0.86
C ILE A 99 4.22 9.06 -0.93
N ILE A 100 3.85 7.78 -0.83
CA ILE A 100 2.43 7.40 -0.79
C ILE A 100 1.75 7.97 0.43
N LYS A 101 2.39 7.89 1.60
CA LYS A 101 1.85 8.44 2.83
C LYS A 101 1.60 9.94 2.67
N ASP A 102 2.55 10.68 2.10
CA ASP A 102 2.39 12.12 1.90
C ASP A 102 1.23 12.47 0.95
N GLN A 103 1.05 11.70 -0.13
CA GLN A 103 0.09 12.05 -1.19
C GLN A 103 -1.30 11.44 -1.05
N TYR A 104 -1.45 10.32 -0.32
CA TYR A 104 -2.69 9.53 -0.31
C TYR A 104 -3.21 9.25 1.12
N THR A 105 -2.74 9.99 2.12
CA THR A 105 -3.32 9.91 3.47
C THR A 105 -4.68 10.58 3.50
N ASN A 106 -5.64 9.93 4.14
CA ASN A 106 -6.95 10.52 4.39
C ASN A 106 -6.93 11.25 5.73
N ASP A 107 -6.76 12.57 5.70
CA ASP A 107 -6.79 13.44 6.89
C ASP A 107 -8.19 13.72 7.44
N GLN A 108 -9.23 13.16 6.80
CA GLN A 108 -10.64 13.38 7.14
C GLN A 108 -11.30 12.10 7.63
N TYR A 109 -10.54 11.14 8.17
CA TYR A 109 -11.10 9.90 8.67
C TYR A 109 -11.82 10.16 10.00
N HIS A 110 -13.13 9.93 10.04
CA HIS A 110 -13.95 10.13 11.24
C HIS A 110 -14.20 8.79 11.93
N GLU A 111 -13.88 8.70 13.22
CA GLU A 111 -14.17 7.55 14.06
C GLU A 111 -15.13 7.93 15.19
N LEU A 112 -16.11 7.08 15.47
CA LEU A 112 -17.10 7.30 16.53
C LEU A 112 -16.47 6.91 17.89
N VAL A 113 -16.28 7.90 18.76
CA VAL A 113 -15.62 7.71 20.07
C VAL A 113 -16.63 7.61 21.21
N ASP A 114 -17.74 8.35 21.12
CA ASP A 114 -18.85 8.28 22.08
C ASP A 114 -20.16 8.08 21.33
N LYS A 115 -20.73 6.87 21.47
CA LYS A 115 -21.96 6.47 20.78
C LYS A 115 -23.21 7.16 21.34
N ASP A 116 -23.24 7.44 22.63
CA ASP A 116 -24.42 8.03 23.28
C ASP A 116 -24.51 9.53 22.95
N LYS A 117 -23.35 10.21 22.93
CA LYS A 117 -23.26 11.64 22.60
C LYS A 117 -23.04 11.91 21.12
N HIS A 118 -22.90 10.88 20.29
CA HIS A 118 -22.61 10.98 18.85
C HIS A 118 -21.35 11.82 18.58
N ILE A 119 -20.29 11.63 19.37
CA ILE A 119 -19.03 12.36 19.23
C ILE A 119 -18.09 11.59 18.31
N TYR A 120 -17.56 12.29 17.32
CA TYR A 120 -16.59 11.78 16.37
C TYR A 120 -15.24 12.48 16.56
N GLU A 121 -14.17 11.73 16.44
CA GLU A 121 -12.81 12.24 16.35
C GLU A 121 -12.30 12.08 14.91
N ILE A 122 -11.55 13.08 14.45
CA ILE A 122 -10.96 13.09 13.11
C ILE A 122 -9.48 12.78 13.27
N HIS A 123 -9.00 11.80 12.51
CA HIS A 123 -7.57 11.50 12.43
C HIS A 123 -7.14 11.24 10.98
N SER A 124 -5.83 11.30 10.77
CA SER A 124 -5.20 10.90 9.52
C SER A 124 -5.07 9.38 9.46
N GLU A 125 -5.59 8.77 8.40
CA GLU A 125 -5.54 7.31 8.19
C GLU A 125 -4.92 6.96 6.83
N ASN A 126 -3.95 6.06 6.85
CA ASN A 126 -3.36 5.48 5.64
C ASN A 126 -2.74 4.11 5.94
N SER A 127 -3.31 3.08 5.32
CA SER A 127 -2.85 1.69 5.44
C SER A 127 -2.31 1.14 4.11
N ILE A 128 -1.93 2.01 3.17
CA ILE A 128 -1.35 1.63 1.88
C ILE A 128 0.16 1.56 2.01
N PHE A 129 0.74 0.39 1.73
CA PHE A 129 2.18 0.18 1.76
C PHE A 129 2.62 -0.79 0.66
N PHE A 130 3.75 -0.49 0.03
CA PHE A 130 4.48 -1.42 -0.80
C PHE A 130 5.29 -2.39 0.06
N LEU A 131 5.52 -3.56 -0.53
CA LEU A 131 6.46 -4.56 -0.04
C LEU A 131 7.39 -4.94 -1.20
N LEU A 132 8.69 -4.83 -0.97
CA LEU A 132 9.69 -5.30 -1.92
C LEU A 132 9.81 -6.83 -1.82
N LYS A 133 9.61 -7.53 -2.95
CA LYS A 133 9.74 -8.99 -3.01
C LYS A 133 10.99 -9.46 -3.75
N LEU A 134 11.37 -8.79 -4.83
CA LEU A 134 12.56 -9.11 -5.61
C LEU A 134 13.07 -7.84 -6.25
N MET A 135 14.37 -7.59 -6.14
CA MET A 135 15.05 -6.49 -6.82
C MET A 135 16.17 -7.10 -7.66
N ILE A 136 16.14 -6.83 -8.97
CA ILE A 136 17.23 -7.22 -9.87
C ILE A 136 18.13 -6.00 -9.98
N LEU A 137 19.38 -6.17 -9.57
CA LEU A 137 20.43 -5.17 -9.67
C LEU A 137 21.27 -5.46 -10.91
N ILE A 138 21.54 -4.42 -11.68
CA ILE A 138 22.48 -4.41 -12.81
C ILE A 138 23.52 -3.33 -12.53
#